data_AF-A0A1F4WKY3-F1
#
_entry.id   AF-A0A1F4WKY3-F1
#
_cell.length_a   1.000
_cell.length_b   1.000
_cell.length_c   1.000
_cell.angle_alpha   90.00
_cell.angle_beta   90.00
_cell.angle_gamma   90.00
#
_symmetry.space_group_name_H-M   'P 1'
#
loop_
_entity.id
_entity.type
_entity.pdbx_description
1 polymer ?
#
loop_
_entity_poly.entity_id
_entity_poly.type
_entity_poly.pdbx_seq_one_letter_code
_entity_poly.pdbx_strand_id
1 'polypeptide(L)'
;MVTNKQKGIAIIPVLIVVGVFLIAGAFVLKSSGDRVPAVVNDVSEIFPIEIENKNEKASCPDPFIFPLPIDITKATSILYPGQIRGGDFKAHGGFRFENSLPSDILVTAPIDAKVVAGARYPVYTGDIQYTFDFEHPCGIRYRLGHLLTLSPKFQAIAEKFPLPIGMDSRTTEVHPAIEVKQGEVIATAVGMTKDGTSKNGTNTFLDWGVYDYRQKNEASQDPTWAASHQSDIYQYGVCWFEWISSEDREKVLALPSSDYQSGTNSDYCK
;
A
#
# COMPACT_ATOMS: atom_id res chain seq x y z
N MET A 1 -71.45 2.10 -2.83
CA MET A 1 -71.60 1.78 -1.40
C MET A 1 -70.24 1.92 -0.73
N VAL A 2 -70.16 2.89 0.19
CA VAL A 2 -69.34 2.99 1.42
C VAL A 2 -68.93 1.57 1.93
N THR A 3 -67.71 1.25 2.36
CA THR A 3 -67.00 1.81 3.53
C THR A 3 -65.50 1.49 3.59
N ASN A 4 -64.84 2.46 4.21
CA ASN A 4 -63.48 2.55 4.72
C ASN A 4 -63.21 1.57 5.89
N LYS A 5 -61.98 1.06 6.03
CA LYS A 5 -61.49 0.51 7.32
C LYS A 5 -59.96 0.61 7.43
N GLN A 6 -59.49 1.65 8.11
CA GLN A 6 -58.17 1.73 8.75
C GLN A 6 -58.08 0.83 9.99
N LYS A 7 -56.85 0.39 10.32
CA LYS A 7 -56.23 0.16 11.65
C LYS A 7 -54.98 -0.72 11.44
N GLY A 8 -53.80 -0.49 12.01
CA GLY A 8 -53.28 0.50 12.93
C GLY A 8 -51.77 0.26 13.08
N ILE A 9 -50.99 1.32 13.27
CA ILE A 9 -49.53 1.29 13.47
C ILE A 9 -49.27 1.16 14.97
N ALA A 10 -48.48 0.17 15.37
CA ALA A 10 -48.01 0.01 16.75
C ALA A 10 -46.73 0.83 16.95
N ILE A 11 -46.75 1.78 17.88
CA ILE A 11 -45.60 2.58 18.31
C ILE A 11 -45.04 1.95 19.58
N ILE A 12 -43.75 1.62 19.57
CA ILE A 12 -42.98 1.15 20.73
C ILE A 12 -42.31 2.37 21.39
N PRO A 13 -42.55 2.67 22.68
CA PRO A 13 -41.85 3.76 23.36
C PRO A 13 -40.47 3.29 23.87
N VAL A 14 -39.42 4.02 23.46
CA VAL A 14 -38.06 3.95 24.02
C VAL A 14 -38.01 4.81 25.29
N LEU A 15 -37.64 4.21 26.42
CA LEU A 15 -37.37 4.90 27.68
C LEU A 15 -35.91 5.39 27.68
N ILE A 16 -35.74 6.72 27.68
CA ILE A 16 -34.48 7.41 27.95
C ILE A 16 -34.47 7.77 29.45
N VAL A 17 -33.48 7.28 30.18
CA VAL A 17 -33.19 7.71 31.56
C VAL A 17 -31.95 8.59 31.53
N VAL A 18 -32.14 9.89 31.74
CA VAL A 18 -31.08 10.88 31.99
C VAL A 18 -31.10 11.18 33.49
N GLY A 19 -30.04 10.80 34.20
CA GLY A 19 -29.81 11.14 35.60
C GLY A 19 -28.81 12.27 35.72
N VAL A 20 -29.28 13.47 36.03
CA VAL A 20 -28.49 14.64 36.43
C VAL A 20 -28.46 14.69 37.97
N PHE A 21 -27.28 14.72 38.57
CA PHE A 21 -27.12 15.16 39.96
C PHE A 21 -26.21 16.38 40.04
N LEU A 22 -26.74 17.39 40.74
CA LEU A 22 -26.23 18.73 40.97
C LEU A 22 -25.28 18.76 42.18
N ILE A 23 -24.19 19.53 42.02
CA ILE A 23 -23.68 20.61 42.90
C ILE A 23 -23.57 20.33 44.42
N ALA A 24 -22.34 20.44 44.93
CA ALA A 24 -22.02 21.29 46.09
C ALA A 24 -20.52 21.60 46.12
N GLY A 25 -20.19 22.89 46.15
CA GLY A 25 -18.82 23.40 46.15
C GLY A 25 -18.35 23.92 47.50
N ALA A 26 -17.11 24.40 47.46
CA ALA A 26 -16.41 25.29 48.39
C ALA A 26 -15.93 24.70 49.74
N PHE A 27 -14.62 24.40 49.80
CA PHE A 27 -13.80 24.71 50.96
C PHE A 27 -12.50 25.37 50.49
N VAL A 28 -12.36 26.66 50.81
CA VAL A 28 -11.11 27.41 50.75
C VAL A 28 -10.48 27.33 52.14
N LEU A 29 -9.21 26.93 52.24
CA LEU A 29 -8.32 27.39 53.30
C LEU A 29 -6.87 27.28 52.84
N LYS A 30 -6.26 28.46 52.68
CA LYS A 30 -4.84 28.69 52.45
C LYS A 30 -4.15 28.68 53.81
N SER A 31 -3.09 27.88 53.96
CA SER A 31 -2.12 28.03 55.06
C SER A 31 -0.72 27.74 54.54
N SER A 32 0.17 28.72 54.72
CA SER A 32 1.58 28.69 54.36
C SER A 32 2.41 28.19 55.55
N GLY A 33 3.44 27.40 55.25
CA GLY A 33 4.62 27.21 56.09
C GLY A 33 4.55 26.04 57.08
N ASP A 34 5.24 24.94 56.76
CA ASP A 34 6.49 24.56 57.45
C ASP A 34 7.11 23.29 56.82
N ARG A 35 8.44 23.24 56.83
CA ARG A 35 9.29 22.19 56.26
C ARG A 35 9.31 20.92 57.13
N VAL A 36 9.68 19.79 56.51
CA VAL A 36 10.49 18.61 56.97
C VAL A 36 9.86 17.28 56.47
N PRO A 37 10.60 16.22 56.10
CA PRO A 37 11.83 16.08 55.29
C PRO A 37 11.57 15.23 54.01
N ALA A 38 12.62 14.97 53.23
CA ALA A 38 12.58 14.16 52.00
C ALA A 38 12.08 12.72 52.23
N VAL A 39 11.08 12.31 51.44
CA VAL A 39 10.85 10.90 51.10
C VAL A 39 11.12 10.78 49.61
N VAL A 40 12.31 10.27 49.30
CA VAL A 40 12.67 9.80 47.97
C VAL A 40 11.87 8.53 47.76
N ASN A 41 10.86 8.56 46.90
CA ASN A 41 10.33 7.36 46.27
C ASN A 41 10.45 7.59 44.77
N ASP A 42 11.64 7.22 44.30
CA ASP A 42 11.94 6.95 42.91
C ASP A 42 11.00 5.83 42.43
N VAL A 43 9.99 6.19 41.65
CA VAL A 43 9.06 5.23 41.04
C VAL A 43 9.59 4.74 39.68
N SER A 44 10.87 4.99 39.36
CA SER A 44 11.49 4.53 38.12
C SER A 44 11.98 3.07 38.15
N GLU A 45 11.90 2.37 39.28
CA GLU A 45 12.42 0.99 39.42
C GLU A 45 11.37 -0.13 39.31
N ILE A 46 10.13 0.10 38.86
CA ILE A 46 9.11 -0.97 38.82
C ILE A 46 8.63 -1.34 37.41
N PHE A 47 8.86 -0.51 36.39
CA PHE A 47 8.63 -0.90 34.99
C PHE A 47 9.59 -0.14 34.08
N PRO A 48 10.44 -0.81 33.28
CA PRO A 48 11.06 -0.15 32.15
C PRO A 48 9.95 0.15 31.14
N ILE A 49 9.38 1.35 31.22
CA ILE A 49 8.66 1.90 30.09
C ILE A 49 9.76 2.24 29.08
N GLU A 50 10.02 1.34 28.13
CA GLU A 50 10.66 1.73 26.88
C GLU A 50 9.76 2.80 26.25
N ILE A 51 10.11 4.07 26.50
CA ILE A 51 9.64 5.15 25.64
C ILE A 51 10.37 4.93 24.33
N GLU A 52 9.74 4.15 23.45
CA GLU A 52 10.17 3.99 22.07
C GLU A 52 10.19 5.40 21.46
N ASN A 53 11.40 5.95 21.31
CA ASN A 53 11.65 7.22 20.63
C ASN A 53 11.24 7.04 19.16
N LYS A 54 9.96 7.26 18.87
CA LYS A 54 9.32 7.16 17.55
C LYS A 54 9.77 8.23 16.54
N ASN A 55 11.03 8.64 16.58
CA ASN A 55 11.55 9.69 15.72
C ASN A 55 12.97 9.45 15.18
N GLU A 56 13.58 8.29 15.43
CA GLU A 56 14.78 7.92 14.69
C GLU A 56 14.35 7.34 13.35
N LYS A 57 14.36 8.18 12.30
CA LYS A 57 14.19 7.72 10.91
C LYS A 57 15.26 6.67 10.67
N ALA A 58 14.85 5.42 10.49
CA ALA A 58 15.80 4.32 10.31
C ALA A 58 16.76 4.64 9.16
N SER A 59 18.05 4.36 9.35
CA SER A 59 19.04 4.51 8.28
C SER A 59 18.64 3.62 7.10
N CYS A 60 18.70 4.15 5.88
CA CYS A 60 18.53 3.32 4.69
C CYS A 60 19.84 2.58 4.41
N PRO A 61 19.77 1.28 4.03
CA PRO A 61 20.88 0.64 3.33
C PRO A 61 21.37 1.49 2.15
N ASP A 62 22.69 1.54 1.98
CA ASP A 62 23.35 2.21 0.85
C ASP A 62 24.42 1.27 0.27
N PRO A 63 24.23 0.71 -0.94
CA PRO A 63 23.07 0.92 -1.81
C PRO A 63 21.80 0.23 -1.27
N PHE A 64 20.63 0.79 -1.62
CA PHE A 64 19.34 0.16 -1.33
C PHE A 64 19.00 -0.84 -2.44
N ILE A 65 19.13 -2.14 -2.16
CA ILE A 65 18.93 -3.21 -3.15
C ILE A 65 17.73 -4.08 -2.77
N PHE A 66 16.79 -4.20 -3.71
CA PHE A 66 15.67 -5.12 -3.66
C PHE A 66 16.03 -6.47 -4.31
N PRO A 67 15.76 -7.59 -3.63
CA PRO A 67 15.38 -8.82 -4.31
C PRO A 67 14.16 -8.59 -5.20
N LEU A 68 14.07 -9.28 -6.33
CA LEU A 68 12.85 -9.23 -7.14
C LEU A 68 11.67 -9.88 -6.38
N PRO A 69 10.45 -9.32 -6.47
CA PRO A 69 9.27 -9.89 -5.81
C PRO A 69 8.75 -11.16 -6.52
N ILE A 70 9.42 -11.61 -7.59
CA ILE A 70 9.02 -12.69 -8.48
C ILE A 70 10.24 -13.51 -8.92
N ASP A 71 9.98 -14.68 -9.50
CA ASP A 71 10.97 -15.45 -10.24
C ASP A 71 11.14 -14.89 -11.66
N ILE A 72 12.24 -14.16 -11.88
CA ILE A 72 12.55 -13.48 -13.15
C ILE A 72 12.70 -14.44 -14.33
N THR A 73 13.02 -15.71 -14.09
CA THR A 73 13.19 -16.70 -15.17
C THR A 73 11.89 -17.01 -15.90
N LYS A 74 10.74 -16.64 -15.31
CA LYS A 74 9.42 -16.77 -15.93
C LYS A 74 9.02 -15.54 -16.73
N ALA A 75 9.68 -14.40 -16.52
CA ALA A 75 9.34 -13.16 -17.21
C ALA A 75 9.66 -13.26 -18.70
N THR A 76 8.76 -12.71 -19.51
CA THR A 76 8.82 -12.76 -20.98
C THR A 76 9.05 -11.38 -21.59
N SER A 77 8.57 -10.33 -20.93
CA SER A 77 8.79 -8.94 -21.29
C SER A 77 8.62 -8.05 -20.06
N ILE A 78 9.07 -6.80 -20.18
CA ILE A 78 9.09 -5.83 -19.08
C ILE A 78 8.39 -4.53 -19.44
N LEU A 79 7.69 -3.94 -18.48
CA LEU A 79 7.19 -2.56 -18.54
C LEU A 79 8.14 -1.66 -17.75
N TYR A 80 8.60 -0.58 -18.37
CA TYR A 80 9.49 0.38 -17.71
C TYR A 80 8.65 1.29 -16.81
N PRO A 81 9.11 1.65 -15.60
CA PRO A 81 8.45 2.69 -14.82
C PRO A 81 8.60 4.05 -15.52
N GLY A 82 7.67 4.97 -15.30
CA GLY A 82 7.73 6.33 -15.85
C GLY A 82 7.38 6.43 -17.35
N GLN A 83 6.38 5.68 -17.79
CA GLN A 83 5.90 5.71 -19.19
C GLN A 83 4.44 6.14 -19.27
N ILE A 84 4.04 6.71 -20.41
CA ILE A 84 2.62 6.89 -20.74
C ILE A 84 2.12 5.60 -21.39
N ARG A 85 1.18 4.92 -20.75
CA ARG A 85 0.58 3.68 -21.25
C ARG A 85 -0.94 3.73 -21.12
N GLY A 86 -1.64 3.46 -22.22
CA GLY A 86 -3.11 3.53 -22.25
C GLY A 86 -3.67 4.93 -22.01
N GLY A 87 -2.90 5.98 -22.30
CA GLY A 87 -3.28 7.38 -22.09
C GLY A 87 -2.94 7.96 -20.71
N ASP A 88 -2.47 7.12 -19.78
CA ASP A 88 -2.09 7.57 -18.44
C ASP A 88 -0.58 7.43 -18.20
N PHE A 89 -0.03 8.35 -17.41
CA PHE A 89 1.32 8.19 -16.88
C PHE A 89 1.35 7.11 -15.79
N LYS A 90 2.27 6.16 -15.93
CA LYS A 90 2.46 5.02 -15.03
C LYS A 90 3.80 5.14 -14.31
N ALA A 91 3.72 5.48 -13.02
CA ALA A 91 4.88 5.59 -12.12
C ALA A 91 5.54 4.25 -11.79
N HIS A 92 4.89 3.15 -12.16
CA HIS A 92 5.35 1.78 -11.93
C HIS A 92 5.72 1.12 -13.26
N GLY A 93 6.61 0.15 -13.17
CA GLY A 93 6.88 -0.80 -14.23
C GLY A 93 6.12 -2.10 -13.96
N GLY A 94 6.67 -3.20 -14.46
CA GLY A 94 6.10 -4.51 -14.20
C GLY A 94 6.66 -5.58 -15.12
N PHE A 95 6.22 -6.81 -14.90
CA PHE A 95 6.63 -7.97 -15.68
C PHE A 95 5.43 -8.60 -16.36
N ARG A 96 5.64 -9.09 -17.59
CA ARG A 96 4.69 -9.98 -18.27
C ARG A 96 5.22 -11.41 -18.26
N PHE A 97 4.29 -12.35 -18.20
CA PHE A 97 4.57 -13.79 -18.16
C PHE A 97 3.68 -14.52 -19.18
N GLU A 98 3.81 -14.19 -20.47
CA GLU A 98 2.89 -14.64 -21.54
C GLU A 98 2.80 -16.18 -21.67
N ASN A 99 3.84 -16.89 -21.22
CA ASN A 99 3.93 -18.34 -21.25
C ASN A 99 3.44 -19.05 -19.97
N SER A 100 3.04 -18.28 -18.95
CA SER A 100 2.62 -18.75 -17.63
C SER A 100 1.13 -18.55 -17.42
N LEU A 101 0.54 -19.37 -16.54
CA LEU A 101 -0.78 -19.11 -15.98
C LEU A 101 -0.67 -18.12 -14.81
N PRO A 102 -1.74 -17.40 -14.46
CA PRO A 102 -1.80 -16.57 -13.26
C PRO A 102 -1.24 -17.25 -12.00
N SER A 103 -1.62 -18.51 -11.77
CA SER A 103 -1.24 -19.31 -10.60
C SER A 103 0.21 -19.80 -10.60
N ASP A 104 0.96 -19.59 -11.68
CA ASP A 104 2.37 -20.00 -11.76
C ASP A 104 3.30 -18.94 -11.16
N ILE A 105 2.77 -17.76 -10.85
CA ILE A 105 3.55 -16.61 -10.38
C ILE A 105 3.30 -16.39 -8.89
N LEU A 106 4.31 -16.76 -8.10
CA LEU A 106 4.39 -16.45 -6.68
C LEU A 106 4.95 -15.02 -6.51
N VAL A 107 4.32 -14.23 -5.65
CA VAL A 107 4.78 -12.89 -5.29
C VAL A 107 5.19 -12.86 -3.83
N THR A 108 6.42 -12.43 -3.55
CA THR A 108 6.96 -12.28 -2.20
C THR A 108 7.30 -10.84 -1.88
N ALA A 109 7.32 -10.50 -0.59
CA ALA A 109 7.82 -9.22 -0.14
C ALA A 109 9.33 -9.14 -0.40
N PRO A 110 9.81 -8.15 -1.18
CA PRO A 110 11.23 -8.07 -1.50
C PRO A 110 12.08 -7.64 -0.30
N ILE A 111 11.50 -6.93 0.66
CA ILE A 111 12.19 -6.44 1.87
C ILE A 111 11.25 -6.46 3.07
N ASP A 112 11.82 -6.32 4.27
CA ASP A 112 11.05 -5.99 5.48
C ASP A 112 10.36 -4.63 5.28
N ALA A 113 9.07 -4.54 5.57
CA ALA A 113 8.28 -3.32 5.37
C ALA A 113 6.98 -3.35 6.16
N LYS A 114 6.21 -2.27 6.09
CA LYS A 114 4.84 -2.20 6.61
C LYS A 114 3.85 -1.99 5.48
N VAL A 115 2.75 -2.73 5.47
CA VAL A 115 1.59 -2.39 4.63
C VAL A 115 0.96 -1.12 5.17
N VAL A 116 0.97 -0.05 4.36
CA VAL A 116 0.47 1.29 4.72
C VAL A 116 -0.79 1.67 3.97
N ALA A 117 -1.05 1.05 2.82
CA ALA A 117 -2.29 1.24 2.08
C ALA A 117 -2.56 0.05 1.16
N GLY A 118 -3.79 -0.04 0.64
CA GLY A 118 -4.13 -0.99 -0.41
C GLY A 118 -5.53 -0.79 -0.96
N ALA A 119 -5.87 -1.59 -1.96
CA ALA A 119 -7.19 -1.58 -2.59
C ALA A 119 -7.61 -2.98 -3.01
N ARG A 120 -8.92 -3.18 -3.13
CA ARG A 120 -9.51 -4.26 -3.92
C ARG A 120 -10.44 -3.64 -4.96
N TYR A 121 -10.33 -4.06 -6.21
CA TYR A 121 -11.09 -3.46 -7.32
C TYR A 121 -11.40 -4.49 -8.40
N PRO A 122 -12.57 -4.45 -9.05
CA PRO A 122 -12.85 -5.25 -10.20
C PRO A 122 -12.09 -4.68 -11.40
N VAL A 123 -11.66 -5.57 -12.27
CA VAL A 123 -11.25 -5.23 -13.62
C VAL A 123 -12.34 -5.56 -14.62
N TYR A 124 -12.19 -5.11 -15.86
CA TYR A 124 -13.18 -5.31 -16.92
C TYR A 124 -13.50 -6.78 -17.21
N THR A 125 -12.61 -7.72 -16.84
CA THR A 125 -12.83 -9.17 -16.96
C THR A 125 -13.75 -9.73 -15.87
N GLY A 126 -14.08 -8.94 -14.84
CA GLY A 126 -14.85 -9.35 -13.67
C GLY A 126 -14.01 -9.94 -12.54
N ASP A 127 -12.69 -10.13 -12.73
CA ASP A 127 -11.80 -10.53 -11.65
C ASP A 127 -11.70 -9.41 -10.61
N ILE A 128 -11.65 -9.77 -9.32
CA ILE A 128 -11.23 -8.84 -8.27
C ILE A 128 -9.71 -8.91 -8.17
N GLN A 129 -9.07 -7.76 -8.29
CA GLN A 129 -7.63 -7.61 -8.12
C GLN A 129 -7.32 -6.75 -6.93
N TYR A 130 -6.07 -6.86 -6.48
CA TYR A 130 -5.58 -6.20 -5.29
C TYR A 130 -4.31 -5.41 -5.58
N THR A 131 -4.17 -4.31 -4.86
CA THR A 131 -2.94 -3.52 -4.81
C THR A 131 -2.58 -3.27 -3.36
N PHE A 132 -1.29 -3.30 -3.04
CA PHE A 132 -0.77 -2.95 -1.72
C PHE A 132 0.43 -2.02 -1.84
N ASP A 133 0.48 -1.06 -0.92
CA ASP A 133 1.62 -0.17 -0.69
C ASP A 133 2.36 -0.59 0.57
N PHE A 134 3.68 -0.71 0.43
CA PHE A 134 4.57 -1.16 1.46
C PHE A 134 5.64 -0.11 1.70
N GLU A 135 5.81 0.30 2.95
CA GLU A 135 6.78 1.33 3.34
C GLU A 135 7.86 0.74 4.22
N HIS A 136 9.11 0.92 3.80
CA HIS A 136 10.28 0.71 4.62
C HIS A 136 10.49 1.94 5.52
N PRO A 137 10.83 1.77 6.83
CA PRO A 137 10.96 2.88 7.77
C PRO A 137 11.92 4.01 7.37
N CYS A 138 12.82 3.73 6.43
CA CYS A 138 13.79 4.70 5.94
C CYS A 138 13.23 5.65 4.85
N GLY A 139 11.97 5.48 4.43
CA GLY A 139 11.27 6.35 3.48
C GLY A 139 11.24 5.83 2.04
N ILE A 140 11.51 4.54 1.83
CA ILE A 140 11.33 3.88 0.54
C ILE A 140 9.98 3.17 0.56
N ARG A 141 9.19 3.34 -0.51
CA ARG A 141 7.93 2.65 -0.69
C ARG A 141 7.98 1.79 -1.94
N TYR A 142 7.34 0.64 -1.92
CA TYR A 142 7.03 -0.12 -3.14
C TYR A 142 5.54 -0.45 -3.20
N ARG A 143 5.03 -0.53 -4.43
CA ARG A 143 3.64 -0.88 -4.74
C ARG A 143 3.62 -2.13 -5.59
N LEU A 144 2.78 -3.08 -5.20
CA LEU A 144 2.47 -4.27 -6.00
C LEU A 144 1.01 -4.19 -6.43
N GLY A 145 0.77 -4.24 -7.73
CA GLY A 145 -0.58 -4.16 -8.32
C GLY A 145 -0.96 -5.40 -9.10
N HIS A 146 -2.24 -5.51 -9.46
CA HIS A 146 -2.78 -6.66 -10.22
C HIS A 146 -2.52 -8.02 -9.56
N LEU A 147 -2.50 -8.07 -8.23
CA LEU A 147 -2.48 -9.33 -7.48
C LEU A 147 -3.86 -9.98 -7.60
N LEU A 148 -3.91 -11.30 -7.76
CA LEU A 148 -5.16 -12.05 -7.99
C LEU A 148 -5.53 -12.94 -6.81
N THR A 149 -4.67 -13.89 -6.44
CA THR A 149 -4.91 -14.78 -5.29
C THR A 149 -3.94 -14.41 -4.17
N LEU A 150 -4.46 -13.81 -3.10
CA LEU A 150 -3.67 -13.39 -1.95
C LEU A 150 -3.37 -14.55 -1.00
N SER A 151 -2.27 -14.44 -0.25
CA SER A 151 -2.06 -15.31 0.91
C SER A 151 -3.05 -14.94 2.04
N PRO A 152 -3.29 -15.84 3.01
CA PRO A 152 -4.32 -15.63 4.04
C PRO A 152 -4.16 -14.31 4.80
N LYS A 153 -2.93 -13.90 5.11
CA LYS A 153 -2.66 -12.62 5.77
C LYS A 153 -3.12 -11.43 4.93
N PHE A 154 -2.72 -11.38 3.66
CA PHE A 154 -3.06 -10.26 2.78
C PHE A 154 -4.54 -10.25 2.40
N GLN A 155 -5.16 -11.42 2.28
CA GLN A 155 -6.61 -11.53 2.12
C GLN A 155 -7.36 -10.88 3.29
N ALA A 156 -6.94 -11.16 4.53
CA ALA A 156 -7.53 -10.56 5.74
C ALA A 156 -7.33 -9.03 5.82
N ILE A 157 -6.26 -8.49 5.21
CA ILE A 157 -6.09 -7.04 5.07
C ILE A 157 -7.06 -6.51 4.01
N ALA A 158 -7.10 -7.13 2.84
CA ALA A 158 -7.92 -6.70 1.71
C ALA A 158 -9.42 -6.68 2.00
N GLU A 159 -9.91 -7.57 2.85
CA GLU A 159 -11.32 -7.63 3.26
C GLU A 159 -11.80 -6.39 4.02
N LYS A 160 -10.86 -5.63 4.61
CA LYS A 160 -11.15 -4.37 5.32
C LYS A 160 -11.29 -3.19 4.37
N PHE A 161 -10.78 -3.29 3.13
CA PHE A 161 -10.93 -2.23 2.14
C PHE A 161 -12.39 -2.10 1.72
N PRO A 162 -12.85 -0.89 1.36
CA PRO A 162 -14.22 -0.68 0.90
C PRO A 162 -14.56 -1.66 -0.23
N LEU A 163 -15.83 -2.04 -0.31
CA LEU A 163 -16.30 -2.76 -1.49
C LEU A 163 -16.15 -1.85 -2.71
N PRO A 164 -15.74 -2.41 -3.84
CA PRO A 164 -15.46 -1.60 -5.01
C PRO A 164 -16.73 -0.96 -5.57
N ILE A 165 -16.63 0.31 -5.94
CA ILE A 165 -17.64 1.01 -6.74
C ILE A 165 -17.06 1.16 -8.15
N GLY A 166 -17.66 0.47 -9.13
CA GLY A 166 -17.10 0.45 -10.48
C GLY A 166 -15.66 -0.06 -10.49
N MET A 167 -14.80 0.52 -11.34
CA MET A 167 -13.37 0.16 -11.47
C MET A 167 -12.45 1.09 -10.65
N ASP A 168 -12.93 1.65 -9.55
CA ASP A 168 -12.13 2.54 -8.70
C ASP A 168 -11.01 1.74 -8.00
N SER A 169 -9.76 2.10 -8.30
CA SER A 169 -8.55 1.46 -7.76
C SER A 169 -7.82 2.33 -6.73
N ARG A 170 -8.44 3.40 -6.23
CA ARG A 170 -7.82 4.26 -5.21
C ARG A 170 -7.58 3.48 -3.92
N THR A 171 -6.39 3.65 -3.36
CA THR A 171 -5.97 2.96 -2.14
C THR A 171 -6.61 3.56 -0.90
N THR A 172 -6.88 2.71 0.09
CA THR A 172 -7.28 3.06 1.45
C THR A 172 -6.10 2.83 2.38
N GLU A 173 -5.85 3.76 3.30
CA GLU A 173 -4.79 3.63 4.29
C GLU A 173 -5.05 2.47 5.27
N VAL A 174 -3.98 1.84 5.72
CA VAL A 174 -3.98 0.75 6.71
C VAL A 174 -3.43 1.29 8.02
N HIS A 175 -4.29 1.39 9.03
CA HIS A 175 -3.92 1.85 10.37
C HIS A 175 -4.44 0.91 11.47
N PRO A 176 -3.58 0.43 12.39
CA PRO A 176 -2.12 0.56 12.34
C PRO A 176 -1.52 -0.18 11.14
N ALA A 177 -0.39 0.33 10.63
CA ALA A 177 0.34 -0.33 9.54
C ALA A 177 0.80 -1.73 9.96
N ILE A 178 0.82 -2.67 9.01
CA ILE A 178 1.02 -4.11 9.29
C ILE A 178 2.41 -4.55 8.84
N GLU A 179 3.21 -5.07 9.77
CA GLU A 179 4.55 -5.59 9.51
C GLU A 179 4.54 -6.75 8.50
N VAL A 180 5.52 -6.76 7.60
CA VAL A 180 5.77 -7.78 6.59
C VAL A 180 7.26 -8.07 6.56
N LYS A 181 7.62 -9.35 6.46
CA LYS A 181 9.02 -9.77 6.39
C LYS A 181 9.44 -10.07 4.96
N GLN A 182 10.70 -9.80 4.65
CA GLN A 182 11.31 -10.20 3.40
C GLN A 182 11.06 -11.69 3.13
N GLY A 183 10.69 -12.03 1.90
CA GLY A 183 10.37 -13.39 1.47
C GLY A 183 8.97 -13.87 1.85
N GLU A 184 8.21 -13.12 2.64
CA GLU A 184 6.83 -13.47 2.98
C GLU A 184 5.95 -13.50 1.72
N VAL A 185 5.13 -14.56 1.57
CA VAL A 185 4.24 -14.72 0.42
C VAL A 185 3.09 -13.72 0.50
N ILE A 186 2.99 -12.87 -0.51
CA ILE A 186 1.94 -11.87 -0.67
C ILE A 186 0.78 -12.46 -1.49
N ALA A 187 1.10 -13.06 -2.62
CA ALA A 187 0.13 -13.64 -3.55
C ALA A 187 0.68 -14.90 -4.21
N THR A 188 -0.23 -15.81 -4.56
CA THR A 188 0.03 -17.05 -5.29
C THR A 188 -0.51 -17.01 -6.73
N ALA A 189 -1.15 -15.91 -7.13
CA ALA A 189 -1.51 -15.64 -8.51
C ALA A 189 -1.55 -14.14 -8.82
N VAL A 190 -1.30 -13.79 -10.08
CA VAL A 190 -1.31 -12.40 -10.57
C VAL A 190 -2.01 -12.26 -11.93
N GLY A 191 -2.40 -11.04 -12.28
CA GLY A 191 -3.01 -10.73 -13.56
C GLY A 191 -4.49 -11.12 -13.63
N MET A 192 -4.98 -11.37 -14.84
CA MET A 192 -6.40 -11.56 -15.16
C MET A 192 -6.66 -12.95 -15.73
N THR A 193 -7.81 -13.53 -15.41
CA THR A 193 -8.15 -14.91 -15.81
C THR A 193 -8.89 -14.99 -17.15
N LYS A 194 -9.45 -13.89 -17.65
CA LYS A 194 -10.34 -13.86 -18.82
C LYS A 194 -10.14 -12.62 -19.70
N ASP A 195 -8.92 -12.40 -20.16
CA ASP A 195 -8.58 -11.19 -20.93
C ASP A 195 -8.17 -11.46 -22.39
N GLY A 196 -7.87 -12.72 -22.73
CA GLY A 196 -7.58 -13.15 -24.10
C GLY A 196 -6.17 -12.89 -24.64
N THR A 197 -5.22 -12.38 -23.84
CA THR A 197 -3.92 -11.90 -24.37
C THR A 197 -2.75 -12.87 -24.21
N SER A 198 -2.84 -13.86 -23.32
CA SER A 198 -1.80 -14.89 -23.06
C SER A 198 -2.37 -16.32 -23.17
N LYS A 199 -1.54 -17.32 -22.87
CA LYS A 199 -1.88 -18.75 -22.90
C LYS A 199 -3.25 -19.02 -22.25
N ASN A 200 -4.11 -19.76 -22.94
CA ASN A 200 -5.46 -20.14 -22.48
C ASN A 200 -6.42 -18.96 -22.20
N GLY A 201 -6.15 -17.76 -22.71
CA GLY A 201 -7.03 -16.60 -22.59
C GLY A 201 -6.88 -15.79 -21.29
N THR A 202 -5.78 -15.99 -20.57
CA THR A 202 -5.41 -15.19 -19.38
C THR A 202 -4.52 -14.00 -19.76
N ASN A 203 -4.32 -13.04 -18.84
CA ASN A 203 -3.19 -12.10 -18.86
C ASN A 203 -2.37 -12.35 -17.61
N THR A 204 -1.13 -12.77 -17.74
CA THR A 204 -0.30 -12.98 -16.55
C THR A 204 0.74 -11.89 -16.47
N PHE A 205 0.57 -11.01 -15.49
CA PHE A 205 1.44 -9.85 -15.28
C PHE A 205 1.37 -9.35 -13.84
N LEU A 206 2.43 -8.65 -13.43
CA LEU A 206 2.53 -7.99 -12.13
C LEU A 206 3.04 -6.56 -12.34
N ASP A 207 2.34 -5.59 -11.78
CA ASP A 207 2.84 -4.22 -11.71
C ASP A 207 3.70 -4.03 -10.48
N TRP A 208 4.86 -3.42 -10.65
CA TRP A 208 5.80 -3.11 -9.58
C TRP A 208 6.32 -1.67 -9.70
N GLY A 209 5.98 -0.87 -8.69
CA GLY A 209 6.47 0.50 -8.54
C GLY A 209 7.37 0.61 -7.33
N VAL A 210 8.42 1.41 -7.43
CA VAL A 210 9.32 1.77 -6.33
C VAL A 210 9.42 3.28 -6.28
N TYR A 211 9.38 3.82 -5.08
CA TYR A 211 9.32 5.25 -4.81
C TYR A 211 10.29 5.62 -3.68
N ASP A 212 11.10 6.65 -3.92
CA ASP A 212 12.01 7.20 -2.93
C ASP A 212 11.41 8.48 -2.34
N TYR A 213 10.65 8.39 -1.26
CA TYR A 213 10.05 9.58 -0.63
C TYR A 213 11.05 10.49 0.09
N ARG A 214 12.34 10.15 0.09
CA ARG A 214 13.40 10.99 0.67
C ARG A 214 13.78 12.11 -0.29
N GLN A 215 13.59 11.93 -1.60
CA GLN A 215 13.99 12.88 -2.63
C GLN A 215 13.10 12.75 -3.87
N LYS A 216 12.79 13.88 -4.50
CA LYS A 216 12.05 13.84 -5.76
C LYS A 216 12.94 13.35 -6.90
N ASN A 217 12.34 12.70 -7.91
CA ASN A 217 13.07 12.20 -9.08
C ASN A 217 13.54 13.32 -10.02
N GLU A 218 14.43 12.97 -10.94
CA GLU A 218 15.04 13.92 -11.89
C GLU A 218 14.01 14.57 -12.82
N ALA A 219 13.04 13.79 -13.33
CA ALA A 219 11.98 14.30 -14.21
C ALA A 219 11.17 15.43 -13.54
N SER A 220 10.93 15.33 -12.24
CA SER A 220 10.19 16.34 -11.48
C SER A 220 10.94 17.66 -11.24
N GLN A 221 12.23 17.74 -11.60
CA GLN A 221 12.99 18.99 -11.58
C GLN A 221 12.58 19.93 -12.73
N ASP A 222 12.00 19.38 -13.81
CA ASP A 222 11.33 20.18 -14.83
C ASP A 222 9.95 20.65 -14.31
N PRO A 223 9.74 21.97 -14.12
CA PRO A 223 8.47 22.49 -13.62
C PRO A 223 7.29 22.24 -14.56
N THR A 224 7.52 22.17 -15.87
CA THR A 224 6.46 21.84 -16.85
C THR A 224 6.05 20.38 -16.70
N TRP A 225 7.03 19.48 -16.56
CA TRP A 225 6.75 18.07 -16.30
C TRP A 225 5.99 17.90 -14.99
N ALA A 226 6.46 18.51 -13.89
CA ALA A 226 5.84 18.41 -12.57
C ALA A 226 4.40 18.96 -12.54
N ALA A 227 4.13 20.04 -13.28
CA ALA A 227 2.78 20.61 -13.38
C ALA A 227 1.78 19.68 -14.08
N SER A 228 2.26 18.87 -15.04
CA SER A 228 1.45 17.86 -15.75
C SER A 228 1.32 16.53 -14.99
N HIS A 229 2.16 16.29 -13.97
CA HIS A 229 2.22 15.05 -13.20
C HIS A 229 1.98 15.30 -11.70
N GLN A 230 0.72 15.61 -11.35
CA GLN A 230 0.36 16.11 -10.01
C GLN A 230 0.19 15.03 -8.93
N SER A 231 0.07 13.75 -9.31
CA SER A 231 0.02 12.67 -8.32
C SER A 231 1.35 12.59 -7.57
N ASP A 232 1.31 12.45 -6.24
CA ASP A 232 2.55 12.45 -5.43
C ASP A 232 3.53 11.38 -5.93
N ILE A 233 3.01 10.20 -6.26
CA ILE A 233 3.82 9.03 -6.62
C ILE A 233 4.62 9.28 -7.91
N TYR A 234 4.17 10.22 -8.74
CA TYR A 234 4.86 10.58 -9.99
C TYR A 234 6.16 11.32 -9.70
N GLN A 235 6.22 12.14 -8.66
CA GLN A 235 7.42 12.91 -8.36
C GLN A 235 8.44 12.13 -7.55
N TYR A 236 8.09 10.95 -7.04
CA TYR A 236 8.95 10.10 -6.21
C TYR A 236 9.29 8.75 -6.84
N GLY A 237 8.70 8.42 -7.99
CA GLY A 237 9.00 7.15 -8.68
C GLY A 237 10.44 7.11 -9.18
N VAL A 238 11.06 5.92 -9.10
CA VAL A 238 12.46 5.69 -9.51
C VAL A 238 12.56 4.66 -10.62
N CYS A 239 13.68 4.66 -11.35
CA CYS A 239 14.07 3.50 -12.15
C CYS A 239 14.61 2.40 -11.23
N TRP A 240 13.75 1.46 -10.86
CA TRP A 240 14.13 0.39 -9.94
C TRP A 240 15.15 -0.60 -10.51
N PHE A 241 15.53 -0.49 -11.78
CA PHE A 241 16.58 -1.32 -12.38
C PHE A 241 17.94 -1.08 -11.74
N GLU A 242 18.18 0.13 -11.20
CA GLU A 242 19.41 0.46 -10.46
C GLU A 242 19.33 0.05 -8.99
N TRP A 243 18.18 -0.47 -8.54
CA TRP A 243 17.88 -0.81 -7.15
C TRP A 243 17.67 -2.31 -6.98
N ILE A 244 18.15 -3.11 -7.91
CA ILE A 244 18.17 -4.57 -7.85
C ILE A 244 19.60 -5.07 -8.02
N SER A 245 19.85 -6.35 -7.76
CA SER A 245 21.19 -6.91 -7.94
C SER A 245 21.68 -6.72 -9.40
N SER A 246 23.00 -6.62 -9.60
CA SER A 246 23.54 -6.49 -10.97
C SER A 246 23.15 -7.67 -11.86
N GLU A 247 23.08 -8.88 -11.28
CA GLU A 247 22.62 -10.08 -11.98
C GLU A 247 21.16 -9.97 -12.42
N ASP A 248 20.26 -9.52 -11.54
CA ASP A 248 18.86 -9.33 -11.89
C ASP A 248 18.66 -8.17 -12.86
N ARG A 249 19.45 -7.11 -12.74
CA ARG A 249 19.46 -5.99 -13.70
C ARG A 249 19.82 -6.46 -15.10
N GLU A 250 20.84 -7.29 -15.26
CA GLU A 250 21.19 -7.87 -16.56
C GLU A 250 20.03 -8.68 -17.15
N LYS A 251 19.37 -9.52 -16.35
CA LYS A 251 18.20 -10.29 -16.78
C LYS A 251 17.04 -9.38 -17.18
N VAL A 252 16.78 -8.34 -16.39
CA VAL A 252 15.75 -7.33 -16.63
C VAL A 252 15.99 -6.59 -17.94
N LEU A 253 17.20 -6.10 -18.16
CA LEU A 253 17.57 -5.34 -19.36
C LEU A 253 17.62 -6.22 -20.63
N ALA A 254 17.77 -7.54 -20.47
CA ALA A 254 17.70 -8.49 -21.57
C ALA A 254 16.26 -8.80 -22.03
N LEU A 255 15.24 -8.47 -21.22
CA LEU A 255 13.83 -8.66 -21.60
C LEU A 255 13.40 -7.64 -22.67
N PRO A 256 12.60 -8.05 -23.66
CA PRO A 256 11.98 -7.10 -24.57
C PRO A 256 10.99 -6.20 -23.82
N SER A 257 10.81 -4.96 -24.30
CA SER A 257 9.75 -4.10 -23.77
C SER A 257 8.37 -4.65 -24.13
N SER A 258 7.47 -4.67 -23.15
CA SER A 258 6.08 -5.06 -23.31
C SER A 258 5.22 -3.96 -23.94
N ASP A 259 5.63 -2.69 -23.82
CA ASP A 259 4.90 -1.58 -24.43
C ASP A 259 5.50 -1.23 -25.79
N TYR A 260 4.82 -1.62 -26.87
CA TYR A 260 5.30 -1.38 -28.24
C TYR A 260 5.31 0.11 -28.62
N GLN A 261 4.53 0.95 -27.94
CA GLN A 261 4.43 2.38 -28.23
C GLN A 261 5.59 3.16 -27.63
N SER A 262 5.83 2.99 -26.33
CA SER A 262 6.95 3.66 -25.65
C SER A 262 8.26 2.92 -25.83
N GLY A 263 8.24 1.61 -26.09
CA GLY A 263 9.43 0.77 -26.13
C GLY A 263 10.18 0.87 -24.80
N THR A 264 11.45 1.25 -24.86
CA THR A 264 12.30 1.51 -23.69
C THR A 264 12.32 2.99 -23.29
N ASN A 265 11.60 3.86 -23.98
CA ASN A 265 11.51 5.27 -23.62
C ASN A 265 10.80 5.42 -22.27
N SER A 266 11.45 6.06 -21.32
CA SER A 266 10.97 6.24 -19.95
C SER A 266 11.49 7.57 -19.39
N ASP A 267 10.68 8.24 -18.58
CA ASP A 267 11.09 9.44 -17.87
C ASP A 267 11.97 9.13 -16.66
N TYR A 268 11.92 7.90 -16.14
CA TYR A 268 12.69 7.48 -14.96
C TYR A 268 13.94 6.70 -15.31
N CYS A 269 13.86 5.82 -16.32
CA CYS A 269 14.94 4.95 -16.76
C CYS A 269 15.60 5.54 -18.02
N LYS A 270 16.80 6.09 -17.86
CA LYS A 270 17.60 6.71 -18.93
C LYS A 270 18.81 5.85 -19.29
#